data_AF-A0A958EJ86-F1
#
_entry.id   AF-A0A958EJ86-F1
#
_cell.length_a   1.000
_cell.length_b   1.000
_cell.length_c   1.000
_cell.angle_alpha   90.00
_cell.angle_beta   90.00
_cell.angle_gamma   90.00
#
_symmetry.space_group_name_H-M   'P 1'
#
loop_
_entity.id
_entity.type
_entity.pdbx_description
1 polymer ?
#
loop_
_entity_poly.entity_id
_entity_poly.type
_entity_poly.pdbx_seq_one_letter_code
_entity_poly.pdbx_strand_id
1 'polypeptide(L)'
;MSFLDRLFGNSKSFYPPDGLNFKSPEMELNDLYHLTSDIFDFISNDYDDRSFWLFDDWWEFDGTHFPRKKIILDELKVILTDSKQLFDSRRNDFLVYTGIAPVSFKWYLRYNVENANSAKPICSLDMTVPYIDAERFKELVLDKNPQLNFHQADGKEYYQSIIKEAQSQ
;
A
#
# COMPACT_ATOMS: atom_id res chain seq x y z
N MET A 1 -5.12 -31.63 7.89
CA MET A 1 -4.44 -30.34 8.07
C MET A 1 -3.16 -30.58 8.83
N SER A 2 -2.02 -30.32 8.19
CA SER A 2 -0.71 -30.45 8.81
C SER A 2 -0.45 -29.27 9.74
N PHE A 3 0.46 -29.43 10.71
CA PHE A 3 0.94 -28.35 11.58
C PHE A 3 1.62 -27.22 10.77
N LEU A 4 2.15 -27.54 9.58
CA LEU A 4 2.77 -26.59 8.66
C LEU A 4 1.73 -25.71 7.95
N ASP A 5 0.54 -26.22 7.65
CA ASP A 5 -0.57 -25.44 7.05
C ASP A 5 -1.08 -24.34 8.00
N ARG A 6 -0.82 -24.48 9.31
CA ARG A 6 -1.17 -23.49 10.34
C ARG A 6 -0.09 -22.44 10.55
N LEU A 7 1.17 -22.78 10.28
CA LEU A 7 2.30 -21.85 10.38
C LEU A 7 2.45 -21.00 9.10
N PHE A 8 2.16 -21.57 7.94
CA PHE A 8 2.15 -20.88 6.63
C PHE A 8 0.72 -20.61 6.16
N GLY A 9 -0.16 -20.22 7.09
CA GLY A 9 -1.59 -20.07 6.88
C GLY A 9 -1.91 -19.46 5.52
N ASN A 10 -2.39 -20.33 4.61
CA ASN A 10 -2.84 -20.02 3.24
C ASN A 10 -2.26 -18.71 2.70
N SER A 11 -1.05 -18.74 2.12
CA SER A 11 -0.65 -17.71 1.17
C SER A 11 -1.70 -17.72 0.06
N LYS A 12 -2.74 -16.89 0.21
CA LYS A 12 -3.62 -16.59 -0.90
C LYS A 12 -2.70 -15.92 -1.91
N SER A 13 -2.62 -16.47 -3.11
CA SER A 13 -2.05 -15.76 -4.25
C SER A 13 -2.83 -14.45 -4.36
N PHE A 14 -2.28 -13.40 -3.78
CA PHE A 14 -2.83 -12.07 -3.90
C PHE A 14 -2.47 -11.59 -5.28
N TYR A 15 -3.49 -11.21 -6.04
CA TYR A 15 -3.33 -10.55 -7.31
C TYR A 15 -3.66 -9.08 -7.06
N PRO A 16 -2.76 -8.17 -7.42
CA PRO A 16 -3.08 -6.76 -7.36
C PRO A 16 -4.25 -6.47 -8.30
N PRO A 17 -5.02 -5.40 -8.05
CA PRO A 17 -6.04 -4.97 -8.98
C PRO A 17 -5.46 -4.71 -10.37
N ASP A 18 -6.24 -5.01 -11.40
CA ASP A 18 -5.98 -4.53 -12.75
C ASP A 18 -6.16 -3.00 -12.76
N GLY A 19 -5.16 -2.27 -13.25
CA GLY A 19 -5.20 -0.81 -13.18
C GLY A 19 -3.87 -0.14 -13.44
N LEU A 20 -3.82 1.15 -13.14
CA LEU A 20 -2.60 1.95 -13.20
C LEU A 20 -1.98 2.03 -11.80
N ASN A 21 -0.71 1.69 -11.68
CA ASN A 21 0.07 1.87 -10.47
C ASN A 21 0.78 3.23 -10.48
N PHE A 22 0.76 3.88 -9.32
CA PHE A 22 1.43 5.11 -9.01
C PHE A 22 2.44 4.84 -7.90
N LYS A 23 3.73 4.80 -8.26
CA LYS A 23 4.83 4.61 -7.33
C LYS A 23 5.44 5.95 -6.95
N SER A 24 5.51 6.23 -5.66
CA SER A 24 6.14 7.44 -5.17
C SER A 24 7.67 7.35 -5.25
N PRO A 25 8.38 8.51 -5.30
CA PRO A 25 9.76 8.53 -4.84
C PRO A 25 9.84 8.27 -3.33
N GLU A 26 11.05 8.06 -2.82
CA GLU A 26 11.31 8.15 -1.39
C GLU A 26 10.94 9.54 -0.86
N MET A 27 10.33 9.60 0.32
CA MET A 27 9.84 10.84 0.92
C MET A 27 10.00 10.85 2.45
N GLU A 28 9.78 12.02 3.06
CA GLU A 28 9.74 12.13 4.52
C GLU A 28 8.38 11.68 5.07
N LEU A 29 8.35 11.30 6.36
CA LEU A 29 7.11 10.83 7.02
C LEU A 29 5.97 11.86 6.95
N ASN A 30 6.29 13.15 6.96
CA ASN A 30 5.27 14.19 6.86
C ASN A 30 4.60 14.20 5.48
N ASP A 31 5.36 14.00 4.40
CA ASP A 31 4.81 13.88 3.06
C ASP A 31 3.95 12.62 2.93
N LEU A 32 4.41 11.49 3.49
CA LEU A 32 3.62 10.26 3.53
C LEU A 32 2.28 10.47 4.25
N TYR A 33 2.29 11.16 5.39
CA TYR A 33 1.09 11.47 6.15
C TYR A 33 0.09 12.33 5.34
N HIS A 34 0.56 13.40 4.70
CA HIS A 34 -0.32 14.23 3.87
C HIS A 34 -0.89 13.44 2.69
N LEU A 35 -0.05 12.67 2.02
CA LEU A 35 -0.43 11.85 0.88
C LEU A 35 -1.46 10.78 1.26
N THR A 36 -1.24 10.07 2.37
CA THR A 36 -2.18 9.04 2.85
C THR A 36 -3.51 9.63 3.31
N SER A 37 -3.51 10.86 3.85
CA SER A 37 -4.74 11.60 4.14
C SER A 37 -5.51 11.95 2.86
N ASP A 38 -4.84 12.46 1.83
CA ASP A 38 -5.48 12.74 0.53
C ASP A 38 -6.01 11.46 -0.13
N ILE A 39 -5.28 10.34 -0.01
CA ILE A 39 -5.73 9.02 -0.50
C ILE A 39 -6.97 8.55 0.27
N PHE A 40 -7.03 8.75 1.58
CA PHE A 40 -8.22 8.41 2.36
C PHE A 40 -9.44 9.23 1.89
N ASP A 41 -9.27 10.53 1.66
CA ASP A 41 -10.34 11.38 1.15
C ASP A 41 -10.81 10.93 -0.25
N PHE A 42 -9.88 10.55 -1.13
CA PHE A 42 -10.22 9.95 -2.43
C PHE A 42 -11.02 8.65 -2.26
N ILE A 43 -10.51 7.70 -1.46
CA ILE A 43 -11.14 6.38 -1.24
C ILE A 43 -12.55 6.54 -0.63
N SER A 44 -12.69 7.37 0.39
CA SER A 44 -13.95 7.51 1.14
C SER A 44 -15.06 8.20 0.35
N ASN A 45 -14.71 9.00 -0.67
CA ASN A 45 -15.67 9.66 -1.56
C ASN A 45 -16.03 8.82 -2.78
N ASP A 46 -15.10 8.01 -3.29
CA ASP A 46 -15.25 7.35 -4.60
C ASP A 46 -15.59 5.85 -4.50
N TYR A 47 -15.42 5.25 -3.33
CA TYR A 47 -15.68 3.83 -3.11
C TYR A 47 -16.68 3.61 -1.96
N ASP A 48 -17.66 2.73 -2.20
CA ASP A 48 -18.64 2.31 -1.20
C ASP A 48 -18.11 1.24 -0.23
N ASP A 49 -16.84 0.83 -0.36
CA ASP A 49 -16.24 -0.21 0.47
C ASP A 49 -16.21 0.22 1.96
N ARG A 50 -16.71 -0.65 2.85
CA ARG A 50 -16.71 -0.41 4.31
C ARG A 50 -15.82 -1.40 5.08
N SER A 51 -15.17 -2.30 4.38
CA SER A 51 -14.32 -3.34 4.96
C SER A 51 -13.09 -3.55 4.11
N PHE A 52 -11.95 -3.61 4.79
CA PHE A 52 -10.64 -3.66 4.17
C PHE A 52 -9.82 -4.77 4.82
N TRP A 53 -8.84 -5.26 4.08
CA TRP A 53 -7.80 -6.11 4.59
C TRP A 53 -6.53 -5.30 4.78
N LEU A 54 -5.92 -5.46 5.96
CA LEU A 54 -4.55 -5.05 6.22
C LEU A 54 -3.64 -6.25 6.02
N PHE A 55 -2.51 -6.02 5.39
CA PHE A 55 -1.55 -7.05 5.05
C PHE A 55 -0.13 -6.67 5.45
N ASP A 56 0.69 -7.69 5.64
CA ASP A 56 2.13 -7.57 5.52
C ASP A 56 2.54 -7.98 4.11
N ASP A 57 3.07 -7.02 3.35
CA ASP A 57 3.43 -7.16 1.94
C ASP A 57 4.93 -7.36 1.79
N TRP A 58 5.29 -8.58 1.35
CA TRP A 58 6.64 -9.07 1.15
C TRP A 58 6.97 -9.18 -0.34
N TRP A 59 6.32 -8.40 -1.21
CA TRP A 59 6.52 -8.56 -2.65
C TRP A 59 7.94 -8.26 -3.12
N GLU A 60 8.66 -7.41 -2.39
CA GLU A 60 10.07 -7.11 -2.67
C GLU A 60 11.03 -8.22 -2.19
N PHE A 61 10.52 -9.25 -1.50
CA PHE A 61 11.33 -10.40 -1.04
C PHE A 61 11.07 -11.68 -1.81
N ASP A 62 9.83 -12.19 -1.76
CA ASP A 62 9.49 -13.50 -2.32
C ASP A 62 8.13 -13.49 -3.04
N GLY A 63 7.54 -12.30 -3.22
CA GLY A 63 6.21 -12.16 -3.82
C GLY A 63 5.07 -12.56 -2.89
N THR A 64 5.32 -12.80 -1.59
CA THR A 64 4.27 -13.23 -0.66
C THR A 64 3.51 -12.06 -0.04
N HIS A 65 2.28 -12.37 0.38
CA HIS A 65 1.36 -11.40 0.96
C HIS A 65 0.56 -12.07 2.08
N PHE A 66 0.67 -11.55 3.31
CA PHE A 66 0.07 -12.17 4.48
C PHE A 66 -1.06 -11.29 5.04
N PRO A 67 -2.32 -11.76 5.01
CA PRO A 67 -3.42 -11.02 5.62
C PRO A 67 -3.23 -10.97 7.14
N ARG A 68 -3.22 -9.76 7.71
CA ARG A 68 -3.10 -9.54 9.16
C ARG A 68 -4.47 -9.54 9.82
N LYS A 69 -5.32 -8.60 9.42
CA LYS A 69 -6.67 -8.42 9.97
C LYS A 69 -7.59 -7.73 8.97
N LYS A 70 -8.90 -7.94 9.15
CA LYS A 70 -9.90 -7.07 8.55
C LYS A 70 -10.05 -5.82 9.40
N ILE A 71 -10.27 -4.69 8.75
CA ILE A 71 -10.56 -3.40 9.37
C ILE A 71 -11.79 -2.77 8.73
N ILE A 72 -12.44 -1.85 9.44
CA ILE A 72 -13.54 -1.03 8.91
C ILE A 72 -13.07 0.35 8.47
N LEU A 73 -13.94 1.14 7.83
CA LEU A 73 -13.60 2.47 7.33
C LEU A 73 -13.10 3.43 8.41
N ASP A 74 -13.68 3.39 9.61
CA ASP A 74 -13.23 4.25 10.71
C ASP A 74 -11.82 3.89 11.18
N GLU A 75 -11.48 2.59 11.22
CA GLU A 75 -10.11 2.15 11.51
C GLU A 75 -9.15 2.53 10.37
N LEU A 76 -9.58 2.44 9.11
CA LEU A 76 -8.79 2.86 7.96
C LEU A 76 -8.47 4.36 8.05
N LYS A 77 -9.47 5.18 8.38
CA LYS A 77 -9.30 6.61 8.62
C LYS A 77 -8.22 6.84 9.67
N VAL A 78 -8.35 6.20 10.83
CA VAL A 78 -7.37 6.34 11.92
C VAL A 78 -5.96 5.95 11.45
N ILE A 79 -5.80 4.88 10.67
CA ILE A 79 -4.48 4.47 10.16
C ILE A 79 -3.89 5.49 9.19
N LEU A 80 -4.69 6.03 8.25
CA LEU A 80 -4.20 6.89 7.17
C LEU A 80 -4.16 8.38 7.52
N THR A 81 -4.87 8.81 8.57
CA THR A 81 -4.98 10.24 8.94
C THR A 81 -4.43 10.55 10.33
N ASP A 82 -3.71 9.62 10.97
CA ASP A 82 -2.97 9.84 12.21
C ASP A 82 -1.52 9.41 11.99
N SER A 83 -0.58 10.36 12.06
CA SER A 83 0.83 10.11 11.78
C SER A 83 1.47 9.08 12.72
N LYS A 84 1.00 9.00 13.98
CA LYS A 84 1.46 8.00 14.93
C LYS A 84 0.95 6.62 14.55
N GLN A 85 -0.32 6.49 14.17
CA GLN A 85 -0.90 5.21 13.77
C GLN A 85 -0.35 4.72 12.44
N LEU A 86 -0.12 5.63 11.49
CA LEU A 86 0.56 5.35 10.23
C LEU A 86 1.97 4.80 10.45
N PHE A 87 2.70 5.37 11.41
CA PHE A 87 4.03 4.88 11.78
C PHE A 87 3.96 3.54 12.53
N ASP A 88 3.02 3.37 13.46
CA ASP A 88 2.88 2.17 14.29
C ASP A 88 2.29 0.97 13.54
N SER A 89 1.68 1.18 12.37
CA SER A 89 1.12 0.11 11.55
C SER A 89 2.20 -0.80 10.95
N ARG A 90 3.46 -0.32 10.85
CA ARG A 90 4.58 -1.00 10.22
C ARG A 90 4.96 -2.32 10.91
N ARG A 91 5.61 -3.23 10.18
CA ARG A 91 6.08 -4.53 10.71
C ARG A 91 7.45 -4.47 11.39
N ASN A 92 8.07 -3.29 11.49
CA ASN A 92 9.45 -3.09 12.00
C ASN A 92 10.53 -3.91 11.26
N ASP A 93 10.25 -4.29 10.01
CA ASP A 93 11.17 -5.07 9.17
C ASP A 93 11.45 -4.28 7.88
N PHE A 94 12.67 -4.40 7.36
CA PHE A 94 13.09 -3.69 6.16
C PHE A 94 12.28 -4.21 4.96
N LEU A 95 11.89 -3.34 4.02
CA LEU A 95 11.21 -3.71 2.77
C LEU A 95 9.89 -4.50 2.92
N VAL A 96 9.31 -4.59 4.13
CA VAL A 96 7.98 -5.15 4.34
C VAL A 96 6.96 -4.02 4.37
N TYR A 97 6.14 -3.94 3.34
CA TYR A 97 5.15 -2.87 3.21
C TYR A 97 3.90 -3.20 4.03
N THR A 98 3.23 -2.15 4.50
CA THR A 98 1.88 -2.25 5.01
C THR A 98 0.93 -2.17 3.83
N GLY A 99 0.30 -3.29 3.48
CA GLY A 99 -0.67 -3.39 2.38
C GLY A 99 -2.09 -3.17 2.86
N ILE A 100 -2.91 -2.46 2.07
CA ILE A 100 -4.32 -2.19 2.34
C ILE A 100 -5.11 -2.37 1.04
N ALA A 101 -6.16 -3.19 1.09
CA ALA A 101 -7.10 -3.37 -0.01
C ALA A 101 -8.54 -3.44 0.51
N PRO A 102 -9.55 -3.03 -0.28
CA PRO A 102 -10.93 -3.35 0.03
C PRO A 102 -11.16 -4.85 -0.15
N VAL A 103 -12.22 -5.40 0.45
CA VAL A 103 -12.59 -6.82 0.23
C VAL A 103 -12.90 -7.11 -1.25
N SER A 104 -13.34 -6.09 -1.99
CA SER A 104 -13.57 -6.15 -3.43
C SER A 104 -12.29 -6.20 -4.27
N PHE A 105 -11.13 -5.87 -3.68
CA PHE A 105 -9.83 -5.79 -4.34
C PHE A 105 -9.79 -4.88 -5.58
N LYS A 106 -10.60 -3.81 -5.61
CA LYS A 106 -10.61 -2.84 -6.73
C LYS A 106 -9.39 -1.95 -6.78
N TRP A 107 -8.81 -1.64 -5.63
CA TRP A 107 -7.60 -0.84 -5.50
C TRP A 107 -6.67 -1.47 -4.48
N TYR A 108 -5.40 -1.06 -4.49
CA TYR A 108 -4.41 -1.55 -3.55
C TYR A 108 -3.42 -0.44 -3.19
N LEU A 109 -3.34 -0.15 -1.90
CA LEU A 109 -2.40 0.79 -1.31
C LEU A 109 -1.33 -0.01 -0.58
N ARG A 110 -0.07 0.34 -0.77
CA ARG A 110 1.02 -0.16 0.06
C ARG A 110 1.95 0.98 0.44
N TYR A 111 2.46 0.99 1.65
CA TYR A 111 3.49 1.94 2.06
C TYR A 111 4.52 1.31 2.98
N ASN A 112 5.71 1.88 3.01
CA ASN A 112 6.76 1.49 3.94
C ASN A 112 7.31 2.73 4.66
N VAL A 113 7.78 2.51 5.89
CA VAL A 113 8.48 3.49 6.71
C VAL A 113 9.77 2.84 7.18
N GLU A 114 10.83 3.04 6.41
CA GLU A 114 12.17 2.55 6.68
C GLU A 114 12.88 3.39 7.75
N ASN A 115 13.87 2.76 8.40
CA ASN A 115 14.78 3.45 9.31
C ASN A 115 14.06 4.25 10.41
N ALA A 116 12.95 3.70 10.91
CA ALA A 116 12.11 4.32 11.92
C ALA A 116 12.82 4.74 13.23
N ASN A 117 13.98 4.16 13.54
CA ASN A 117 14.81 4.54 14.69
C ASN A 117 15.75 5.73 14.38
N SER A 118 15.79 6.18 13.13
CA SER A 118 16.49 7.38 12.68
C SER A 118 15.67 8.62 13.03
N ALA A 119 16.35 9.75 13.22
CA ALA A 119 15.71 11.07 13.29
C ALA A 119 14.99 11.44 11.98
N LYS A 120 15.29 10.75 10.87
CA LYS A 120 14.71 10.94 9.55
C LYS A 120 14.35 9.59 8.93
N PRO A 121 13.14 9.06 9.19
CA PRO A 121 12.66 7.87 8.51
C PRO A 121 12.45 8.14 7.01
N ILE A 122 12.74 7.14 6.18
CA ILE A 122 12.55 7.19 4.73
C ILE A 122 11.26 6.44 4.42
N CYS A 123 10.37 7.05 3.67
CA CYS A 123 9.04 6.52 3.39
C CYS A 123 8.85 6.29 1.89
N SER A 124 8.04 5.29 1.53
CA SER A 124 7.60 5.05 0.16
C SER A 124 6.13 4.62 0.15
N LEU A 125 5.44 4.87 -0.95
CA LEU A 125 4.03 4.52 -1.14
C LEU A 125 3.76 4.17 -2.59
N ASP A 126 3.02 3.08 -2.80
CA ASP A 126 2.44 2.76 -4.09
C ASP A 126 0.92 2.66 -3.97
N MET A 127 0.23 3.19 -4.97
CA MET A 127 -1.22 3.06 -5.09
C MET A 127 -1.57 2.52 -6.47
N THR A 128 -2.32 1.42 -6.52
CA THR A 128 -2.93 0.91 -7.75
C THR A 128 -4.42 1.16 -7.70
N VAL A 129 -4.94 1.86 -8.71
CA VAL A 129 -6.37 2.13 -8.90
C VAL A 129 -6.82 1.62 -10.26
N PRO A 130 -8.12 1.32 -10.43
CA PRO A 130 -8.67 1.00 -11.74
C PRO A 130 -8.35 2.09 -12.76
N TYR A 131 -8.17 1.69 -14.02
CA TYR A 131 -7.88 2.64 -15.12
C TYR A 131 -8.89 3.77 -15.24
N ILE A 132 -10.16 3.48 -14.97
CA ILE A 132 -11.25 4.46 -15.02
C ILE A 132 -11.12 5.57 -13.96
N ASP A 133 -10.40 5.30 -12.87
CA ASP A 133 -10.24 6.21 -11.73
C ASP A 133 -8.87 6.90 -11.73
N ALA A 134 -7.96 6.51 -12.63
CA ALA A 134 -6.56 6.95 -12.64
C ALA A 134 -6.39 8.46 -12.82
N GLU A 135 -7.12 9.08 -13.76
CA GLU A 135 -7.03 10.55 -13.96
C GLU A 135 -7.59 11.31 -12.77
N ARG A 136 -8.70 10.84 -12.19
CA ARG A 136 -9.28 11.45 -11.00
C ARG A 136 -8.38 11.33 -9.78
N PHE A 137 -7.70 10.19 -9.63
CA PHE A 137 -6.69 9.99 -8.60
C PHE A 137 -5.53 10.99 -8.75
N LYS A 138 -5.04 11.22 -9.98
CA LYS A 138 -4.02 12.25 -10.25
C LYS A 138 -4.47 13.62 -9.79
N GLU A 139 -5.63 14.07 -10.26
CA GLU A 139 -6.17 15.40 -9.96
C GLU A 139 -6.37 15.63 -8.45
N LEU A 140 -6.90 14.63 -7.74
CA LEU A 140 -7.31 14.79 -6.35
C LEU A 140 -6.20 14.50 -5.33
N VAL A 141 -5.15 13.77 -5.73
CA VAL A 141 -4.09 13.31 -4.82
C VAL A 141 -2.72 13.79 -5.31
N LEU A 142 -2.35 13.49 -6.56
CA LEU A 142 -0.98 13.74 -7.04
C LEU A 142 -0.74 15.21 -7.38
N ASP A 143 -1.71 15.89 -7.99
CA ASP A 143 -1.59 17.29 -8.39
C ASP A 143 -1.55 18.25 -7.19
N LYS A 144 -2.03 17.80 -6.01
CA LYS A 144 -1.84 18.49 -4.73
C LYS A 144 -0.42 18.39 -4.19
N ASN A 145 0.33 17.41 -4.67
CA ASN A 145 1.68 17.08 -4.24
C ASN A 145 2.67 17.08 -5.42
N PRO A 146 2.73 18.17 -6.23
CA PRO A 146 3.49 18.19 -7.49
C PRO A 146 5.01 18.07 -7.32
N GLN A 147 5.52 18.25 -6.09
CA GLN A 147 6.91 18.02 -5.73
C GLN A 147 7.28 16.53 -5.74
N LEU A 148 6.30 15.64 -5.58
CA LEU A 148 6.49 14.20 -5.59
C LEU A 148 6.36 13.70 -7.03
N ASN A 149 7.49 13.36 -7.66
CA ASN A 149 7.53 12.87 -9.03
C ASN A 149 7.11 11.40 -9.11
N PHE A 150 5.81 11.12 -9.11
CA PHE A 150 5.29 9.75 -9.20
C PHE A 150 5.61 9.09 -10.53
N HIS A 151 6.07 7.84 -10.46
CA HIS A 151 6.20 6.98 -11.63
C HIS A 151 4.90 6.23 -11.88
N GLN A 152 4.48 6.14 -13.14
CA GLN A 152 3.27 5.44 -13.56
C GLN A 152 3.62 4.20 -14.37
N ALA A 153 2.95 3.10 -14.09
CA ALA A 153 3.08 1.85 -14.85
C ALA A 153 1.75 1.10 -14.87
N ASP A 154 1.54 0.24 -15.86
CA ASP A 154 0.49 -0.79 -15.77
C ASP A 154 0.73 -1.60 -14.48
N GLY A 155 -0.31 -1.78 -13.68
CA GLY A 155 -0.19 -2.40 -12.36
C GLY A 155 0.32 -3.84 -12.45
N LYS A 156 -0.10 -4.60 -13.46
CA LYS A 156 0.37 -5.98 -13.64
C LYS A 156 1.84 -5.99 -14.02
N GLU A 157 2.27 -5.11 -14.93
CA GLU A 157 3.69 -4.97 -15.29
C GLU A 157 4.53 -4.57 -14.08
N TYR A 158 4.06 -3.59 -13.30
CA TYR A 158 4.70 -3.14 -12.07
C TYR A 158 4.92 -4.28 -11.08
N TYR A 159 3.87 -5.01 -10.74
CA TYR A 159 3.99 -6.06 -9.73
C TYR A 159 4.75 -7.29 -10.23
N GLN A 160 4.73 -7.55 -11.53
CA GLN A 160 5.61 -8.55 -12.13
C GLN A 160 7.09 -8.13 -12.07
N SER A 161 7.41 -6.84 -12.21
CA SER A 161 8.80 -6.39 -12.15
C SER A 161 9.35 -6.51 -10.73
N ILE A 162 8.60 -6.08 -9.71
CA ILE A 162 9.10 -6.15 -8.32
C ILE A 162 9.31 -7.60 -7.86
N ILE A 163 8.44 -8.54 -8.27
CA ILE A 163 8.60 -9.96 -7.93
C ILE A 163 9.84 -10.55 -8.63
N LYS A 164 10.08 -10.18 -9.90
CA LYS A 164 11.25 -10.65 -10.64
C LYS A 164 12.55 -10.11 -10.04
N GLU A 165 12.55 -8.84 -9.64
CA GLU A 165 13.68 -8.21 -8.96
C GLU A 165 13.99 -8.93 -7.65
N ALA A 166 12.97 -9.24 -6.85
CA ALA A 166 13.11 -10.00 -5.61
C ALA A 166 13.71 -11.40 -5.81
N GLN A 167 13.31 -12.10 -6.87
CA GLN A 167 13.85 -13.42 -7.23
C GLN A 167 15.28 -13.40 -7.79
N SER A 168 15.79 -12.22 -8.16
CA SER A 168 17.11 -12.05 -8.75
C SER A 168 18.18 -11.63 -7.73
N GLN A 169 17.79 -11.37 -6.49
CA GLN A 169 18.66 -11.03 -5.35
C GLN A 169 19.04 -12.29 -4.56
#